data_AF-A0A9D5FJB5-F1
#
_entry.id   AF-A0A9D5FJB5-F1
#
_cell.length_a   1.000
_cell.length_b   1.000
_cell.length_c   1.000
_cell.angle_alpha   90.00
_cell.angle_beta   90.00
_cell.angle_gamma   90.00
#
_symmetry.space_group_name_H-M   'P 1'
#
loop_
_entity.id
_entity.type
_entity.pdbx_description
1 polymer ?
#
loop_
_entity_poly.entity_id
_entity_poly.type
_entity_poly.pdbx_seq_one_letter_code
_entity_poly.pdbx_strand_id
1 'polypeptide(L)'
;MRILKIKLFPLILLIVAVFLFFLVTLKWGFFSSSVPDTVNAQTISTCLNRVNIPESELHWVYAPENASALHTEENYYFLAGQLISNKVVDASTCPSDGLTLNGYANACGMSVAKPSVVYIQNSMDEAILQAWKDVGVPPVLLKQMIRTESQFWPSHYLQTHFGFGHITNIGMRNALEWNRDLYAKVCPASAGGACASSYTIADQILATLVVTCPTCQYGIDMTRAVRSVDILAEVVLGYCYQTAQIINNATQWHSSMVVDYPTIWKLTLMNYNAGSDCVYTAMRAAFLTTNGPVRWADVVRQVSGDQCVRGMTYANQITAKVYNFPPK
;
A
#
# COMPACT_ATOMS: atom_id res chain seq x y z
N MET A 1 -77.62 34.90 47.26
CA MET A 1 -76.80 33.83 47.90
C MET A 1 -77.35 32.47 47.50
N ARG A 2 -76.75 31.81 46.50
CA ARG A 2 -76.70 30.35 46.31
C ARG A 2 -75.83 30.06 45.09
N ILE A 3 -74.60 29.64 45.38
CA ILE A 3 -73.56 29.29 44.41
C ILE A 3 -73.90 27.90 43.83
N LEU A 4 -73.97 27.81 42.50
CA LEU A 4 -74.06 26.56 41.76
C LEU A 4 -72.75 25.77 41.96
N LYS A 5 -72.81 24.67 42.72
CA LYS A 5 -71.73 23.67 42.74
C LYS A 5 -71.82 22.80 41.49
N ILE A 6 -71.07 23.15 40.46
CA ILE A 6 -70.84 22.30 39.29
C ILE A 6 -69.91 21.16 39.72
N LYS A 7 -70.37 19.91 39.57
CA LYS A 7 -69.60 18.69 39.85
C LYS A 7 -68.47 18.56 38.81
N LEU A 8 -67.31 19.17 39.10
CA LEU A 8 -66.11 19.13 38.26
C LEU A 8 -65.32 17.80 38.40
N PHE A 9 -65.64 16.99 39.40
CA PHE A 9 -64.87 15.80 39.77
C PHE A 9 -64.99 14.57 38.84
N PRO A 10 -66.17 14.23 38.26
CA PRO A 10 -66.27 13.04 37.41
C PRO A 10 -65.72 13.28 35.98
N LEU A 11 -65.62 14.54 35.54
CA LEU A 11 -65.10 14.88 34.21
C LEU A 11 -63.56 14.77 34.16
N ILE A 12 -62.87 15.12 35.24
CA ILE A 12 -61.40 15.03 35.35
C ILE A 12 -60.94 13.56 35.43
N LEU A 13 -61.69 12.71 36.14
CA LEU A 13 -61.41 11.27 36.22
C LEU A 13 -61.60 10.54 34.87
N LEU A 14 -62.58 10.96 34.06
CA LEU A 14 -62.81 10.41 32.73
C LEU A 14 -61.67 10.81 31.75
N ILE A 15 -61.20 12.05 31.82
CA ILE A 15 -60.11 12.55 30.96
C ILE A 15 -58.77 11.88 31.30
N VAL A 16 -58.47 11.65 32.58
CA VAL A 16 -57.25 10.96 33.02
C VAL A 16 -57.26 9.47 32.64
N ALA A 17 -58.41 8.80 32.71
CA ALA A 17 -58.54 7.41 32.30
C ALA A 17 -58.38 7.21 30.77
N VAL A 18 -58.89 8.15 29.96
CA VAL A 18 -58.72 8.12 28.49
C VAL A 18 -57.27 8.41 28.10
N PHE A 19 -56.57 9.32 28.80
CA PHE A 19 -55.16 9.61 28.54
C PHE A 19 -54.23 8.46 28.95
N LEU A 20 -54.52 7.75 30.04
CA LEU A 20 -53.77 6.55 30.45
C LEU A 20 -54.03 5.35 29.53
N PHE A 21 -55.23 5.22 28.96
CA PHE A 21 -55.52 4.17 27.98
C PHE A 21 -54.84 4.43 26.62
N PHE A 22 -54.69 5.71 26.22
CA PHE A 22 -53.92 6.10 25.03
C PHE A 22 -52.40 5.92 25.20
N LEU A 23 -51.89 6.05 26.43
CA LEU A 23 -50.46 5.80 26.73
C LEU A 23 -50.09 4.31 26.79
N VAL A 24 -51.06 3.41 27.00
CA VAL A 24 -50.82 1.96 27.08
C VAL A 24 -51.09 1.26 25.74
N THR A 25 -51.89 1.83 24.85
CA THR A 25 -52.20 1.23 23.52
C THR A 25 -51.26 1.65 22.39
N LEU A 26 -50.39 2.65 22.59
CA LEU A 26 -49.32 3.00 21.65
C LEU A 26 -48.04 2.16 21.78
N LYS A 27 -48.04 1.15 22.67
CA LYS A 27 -46.85 0.32 22.93
C LYS A 27 -46.84 -1.07 22.33
N TRP A 28 -47.86 -1.53 21.61
CA TRP A 28 -47.80 -2.79 20.86
C TRP A 28 -48.56 -2.72 19.55
N GLY A 29 -47.81 -2.71 18.44
CA GLY A 29 -48.38 -2.91 17.12
C GLY A 29 -47.43 -2.49 16.00
N PHE A 30 -46.58 -3.44 15.59
CA PHE A 30 -46.02 -3.53 14.24
C PHE A 30 -45.03 -2.44 13.78
N PHE A 31 -43.77 -2.59 14.19
CA PHE A 31 -42.65 -2.80 13.27
C PHE A 31 -41.57 -3.57 14.05
N SER A 32 -41.66 -4.90 14.03
CA SER A 32 -40.46 -5.72 14.27
C SER A 32 -39.63 -5.63 13.00
N SER A 33 -38.87 -4.55 12.88
CA SER A 33 -37.67 -4.57 12.07
C SER A 33 -36.53 -4.84 13.03
N SER A 34 -36.38 -6.10 13.43
CA SER A 34 -35.05 -6.67 13.55
C SER A 34 -34.42 -6.56 12.17
N VAL A 35 -33.92 -5.36 11.83
CA VAL A 35 -32.94 -5.23 10.77
C VAL A 35 -31.81 -6.13 11.25
N PRO A 36 -31.45 -7.20 10.53
CA PRO A 36 -30.15 -7.76 10.76
C PRO A 36 -29.18 -6.61 10.48
N ASP A 37 -28.45 -6.15 11.50
CA ASP A 37 -27.31 -5.21 11.39
C ASP A 37 -26.14 -5.90 10.66
N THR A 38 -26.44 -6.52 9.53
CA THR A 38 -25.50 -7.22 8.65
C THR A 38 -26.05 -7.23 7.22
N VAL A 39 -26.39 -6.05 6.69
CA VAL A 39 -26.06 -5.82 5.27
C VAL A 39 -24.62 -5.33 5.24
N ASN A 40 -23.69 -6.20 5.61
CA ASN A 40 -22.32 -6.05 5.18
C ASN A 40 -22.32 -6.50 3.72
N ALA A 41 -22.75 -5.61 2.81
CA ALA A 41 -22.19 -5.68 1.48
C ALA A 41 -20.69 -5.53 1.73
N GLN A 42 -19.95 -6.64 1.77
CA GLN A 42 -18.50 -6.64 1.79
C GLN A 42 -18.10 -5.93 0.50
N THR A 43 -18.04 -4.61 0.55
CA THR A 43 -17.52 -3.79 -0.54
C THR A 43 -16.07 -4.20 -0.62
N ILE A 44 -15.74 -4.93 -1.69
CA ILE A 44 -14.37 -5.30 -2.01
C ILE A 44 -13.52 -4.03 -1.82
N SER A 45 -12.45 -4.14 -1.02
CA SER A 45 -11.56 -3.02 -0.77
C SER A 45 -11.16 -2.38 -2.10
N THR A 46 -11.15 -1.05 -2.18
CA THR A 46 -10.70 -0.32 -3.37
C THR A 46 -9.31 -0.77 -3.82
N CYS A 47 -8.46 -1.19 -2.87
CA CYS A 47 -7.12 -1.76 -3.10
C CYS A 47 -7.11 -3.08 -3.88
N LEU A 48 -8.20 -3.83 -3.84
CA LEU A 48 -8.36 -5.14 -4.47
C LEU A 48 -9.44 -5.14 -5.57
N ASN A 49 -10.14 -4.02 -5.76
CA ASN A 49 -11.23 -3.90 -6.73
C ASN A 49 -10.71 -3.58 -8.15
N ARG A 50 -10.29 -4.63 -8.87
CA ARG A 50 -9.62 -4.56 -10.17
C ARG A 50 -10.59 -4.44 -11.35
N VAL A 51 -11.45 -3.43 -11.33
CA VAL A 51 -12.49 -3.22 -12.36
C VAL A 51 -12.34 -1.88 -13.03
N ASN A 52 -12.83 -1.77 -14.27
CA ASN A 52 -12.90 -0.53 -15.04
C ASN A 52 -11.55 0.20 -15.17
N ILE A 53 -10.45 -0.55 -15.30
CA ILE A 53 -9.11 -0.01 -15.46
C ILE A 53 -8.95 0.56 -16.89
N PRO A 54 -8.60 1.84 -17.07
CA PRO A 54 -8.32 2.40 -18.39
C PRO A 54 -7.14 1.69 -19.06
N GLU A 55 -7.23 1.46 -20.38
CA GLU A 55 -6.16 0.80 -21.16
C GLU A 55 -4.81 1.51 -21.01
N SER A 56 -4.83 2.85 -20.90
CA SER A 56 -3.64 3.69 -20.69
C SER A 56 -2.94 3.46 -19.35
N GLU A 57 -3.53 2.73 -18.41
CA GLU A 57 -2.94 2.42 -17.11
C GLU A 57 -2.45 0.97 -17.04
N LEU A 58 -2.86 0.10 -17.97
CA LEU A 58 -2.54 -1.32 -17.92
C LEU A 58 -1.04 -1.61 -17.99
N HIS A 59 -0.21 -0.73 -18.54
CA HIS A 59 1.25 -0.94 -18.63
C HIS A 59 1.95 -1.13 -17.27
N TRP A 60 1.31 -0.76 -16.15
CA TRP A 60 1.87 -0.92 -14.81
C TRP A 60 0.94 -1.61 -13.78
N VAL A 61 -0.38 -1.66 -14.01
CA VAL A 61 -1.30 -2.45 -13.16
C VAL A 61 -1.60 -3.84 -13.68
N TYR A 62 -1.23 -4.15 -14.93
CA TYR A 62 -1.50 -5.46 -15.51
C TYR A 62 -0.79 -6.57 -14.74
N ALA A 63 -1.49 -7.70 -14.56
CA ALA A 63 -0.94 -8.92 -14.01
C ALA A 63 -0.77 -9.93 -15.16
N PRO A 64 0.46 -10.24 -15.57
CA PRO A 64 0.68 -11.22 -16.62
C PRO A 64 0.36 -12.64 -16.13
N GLU A 65 0.05 -13.52 -17.09
CA GLU A 65 -0.23 -14.93 -16.81
C GLU A 65 1.02 -15.67 -16.31
N ASN A 66 2.20 -15.30 -16.80
CA ASN A 66 3.47 -15.95 -16.51
C ASN A 66 4.51 -14.94 -16.03
N ALA A 67 5.35 -15.36 -15.07
CA ALA A 67 6.39 -14.52 -14.47
C ALA A 67 7.42 -14.04 -15.51
N SER A 68 7.71 -14.85 -16.54
CA SER A 68 8.62 -14.50 -17.63
C SER A 68 8.22 -13.23 -18.40
N ALA A 69 6.95 -12.84 -18.39
CA ALA A 69 6.51 -11.60 -19.01
C ALA A 69 7.01 -10.34 -18.25
N LEU A 70 7.43 -10.49 -17.00
CA LEU A 70 8.08 -9.43 -16.23
C LEU A 70 9.55 -9.24 -16.61
N HIS A 71 10.15 -10.09 -17.46
CA HIS A 71 11.58 -10.04 -17.77
C HIS A 71 12.04 -8.66 -18.25
N THR A 72 13.14 -8.17 -17.70
CA THR A 72 13.81 -6.93 -18.12
C THR A 72 15.31 -7.11 -18.24
N GLU A 73 15.93 -6.26 -19.07
CA GLU A 73 17.38 -6.22 -19.25
C GLU A 73 17.92 -4.82 -18.99
N GLU A 74 17.49 -4.21 -17.90
CA GLU A 74 17.88 -2.85 -17.55
C GLU A 74 19.33 -2.80 -17.03
N ASN A 75 19.97 -1.62 -17.18
CA ASN A 75 21.30 -1.36 -16.64
C ASN A 75 21.18 -0.77 -15.24
N TYR A 76 21.33 -1.61 -14.23
CA TYR A 76 21.33 -1.21 -12.82
C TYR A 76 22.75 -1.02 -12.31
N TYR A 77 23.27 0.20 -12.45
CA TYR A 77 24.64 0.55 -12.06
C TYR A 77 24.91 0.41 -10.55
N PHE A 78 23.89 0.61 -9.71
CA PHE A 78 24.03 0.35 -8.27
C PHE A 78 24.20 -1.15 -8.03
N LEU A 79 23.31 -1.99 -8.58
CA LEU A 79 23.38 -3.44 -8.44
C LEU A 79 24.70 -3.99 -8.98
N ALA A 80 25.13 -3.55 -10.17
CA ALA A 80 26.44 -3.92 -10.72
C ALA A 80 27.58 -3.56 -9.75
N GLY A 81 27.54 -2.35 -9.17
CA GLY A 81 28.51 -1.91 -8.16
C GLY A 81 28.52 -2.80 -6.93
N GLN A 82 27.34 -3.23 -6.44
CA GLN A 82 27.22 -4.16 -5.33
C GLN A 82 27.78 -5.54 -5.67
N LEU A 83 27.46 -6.09 -6.84
CA LEU A 83 27.97 -7.40 -7.28
C LEU A 83 29.51 -7.40 -7.39
N ILE A 84 30.10 -6.32 -7.91
CA ILE A 84 31.56 -6.16 -8.00
C ILE A 84 32.18 -6.00 -6.61
N SER A 85 31.61 -5.12 -5.78
CA SER A 85 32.14 -4.84 -4.43
C SER A 85 32.10 -6.06 -3.53
N ASN A 86 31.10 -6.93 -3.68
CA ASN A 86 30.95 -8.18 -2.96
C ASN A 86 31.64 -9.37 -3.64
N LYS A 87 32.50 -9.11 -4.65
CA LYS A 87 33.30 -10.12 -5.35
C LYS A 87 32.49 -11.24 -6.03
N VAL A 88 31.21 -10.96 -6.31
CA VAL A 88 30.35 -11.83 -7.14
C VAL A 88 30.75 -11.72 -8.61
N VAL A 89 31.21 -10.54 -9.03
CA VAL A 89 31.73 -10.28 -10.38
C VAL A 89 33.14 -9.74 -10.27
N ASP A 90 34.07 -10.34 -11.02
CA ASP A 90 35.43 -9.82 -11.18
C ASP A 90 35.47 -8.80 -12.33
N ALA A 91 35.74 -7.55 -11.98
CA ALA A 91 35.90 -6.44 -12.91
C ALA A 91 37.31 -5.84 -12.88
N SER A 92 38.33 -6.60 -12.44
CA SER A 92 39.73 -6.18 -12.38
C SER A 92 40.33 -5.75 -13.72
N THR A 93 39.71 -6.15 -14.84
CA THR A 93 40.09 -5.72 -16.19
C THR A 93 39.58 -4.31 -16.53
N CYS A 94 38.66 -3.76 -15.74
CA CYS A 94 38.10 -2.43 -15.92
C CYS A 94 38.91 -1.36 -15.19
N PRO A 95 38.93 -0.11 -15.69
CA PRO A 95 39.44 1.03 -14.92
C PRO A 95 38.80 1.10 -13.54
N SER A 96 39.61 1.34 -12.51
CA SER A 96 39.18 1.41 -11.10
C SER A 96 38.38 0.18 -10.64
N ASP A 97 38.79 -1.00 -11.10
CA ASP A 97 38.12 -2.29 -10.84
C ASP A 97 36.62 -2.27 -11.19
N GLY A 98 36.24 -1.45 -12.18
CA GLY A 98 34.85 -1.34 -12.65
C GLY A 98 33.95 -0.46 -11.79
N LEU A 99 34.49 0.26 -10.80
CA LEU A 99 33.72 1.10 -9.87
C LEU A 99 33.98 2.59 -10.09
N THR A 100 33.02 3.40 -9.63
CA THR A 100 33.14 4.84 -9.45
C THR A 100 33.35 5.16 -7.96
N LEU A 101 33.68 6.41 -7.62
CA LEU A 101 33.98 6.81 -6.24
C LEU A 101 32.82 6.64 -5.25
N ASN A 102 31.57 6.61 -5.74
CA ASN A 102 30.39 6.42 -4.89
C ASN A 102 29.97 4.94 -4.77
N GLY A 103 30.78 4.00 -5.29
CA GLY A 103 30.52 2.56 -5.24
C GLY A 103 29.59 2.02 -6.33
N TYR A 104 29.04 2.88 -7.21
CA TYR A 104 28.32 2.43 -8.39
C TYR A 104 29.31 1.89 -9.43
N ALA A 105 28.87 0.95 -10.25
CA ALA A 105 29.67 0.52 -11.39
C ALA A 105 29.90 1.68 -12.36
N ASN A 106 31.09 1.73 -12.99
CA ASN A 106 31.30 2.53 -14.18
C ASN A 106 30.78 1.78 -15.42
N ALA A 107 30.90 2.38 -16.62
CA ALA A 107 30.42 1.76 -17.85
C ALA A 107 31.04 0.39 -18.14
N CYS A 108 32.35 0.23 -17.90
CA CYS A 108 33.03 -1.05 -18.05
C CYS A 108 32.53 -2.07 -17.02
N GLY A 109 32.46 -1.69 -15.74
CA GLY A 109 31.96 -2.57 -14.67
C GLY A 109 30.53 -3.04 -14.91
N MET A 110 29.64 -2.16 -15.36
CA MET A 110 28.27 -2.54 -15.74
C MET A 110 28.25 -3.51 -16.92
N SER A 111 29.10 -3.31 -17.93
CA SER A 111 29.21 -4.23 -19.06
C SER A 111 29.63 -5.64 -18.61
N VAL A 112 30.62 -5.74 -17.73
CA VAL A 112 31.11 -7.03 -17.20
C VAL A 112 30.07 -7.68 -16.28
N ALA A 113 29.39 -6.89 -15.44
CA ALA A 113 28.37 -7.38 -14.51
C ALA A 113 27.01 -7.65 -15.16
N LYS A 114 26.81 -7.28 -16.43
CA LYS A 114 25.51 -7.31 -17.11
C LYS A 114 24.79 -8.66 -17.01
N PRO A 115 25.44 -9.83 -17.24
CA PRO A 115 24.76 -11.11 -17.12
C PRO A 115 24.19 -11.36 -15.71
N SER A 116 24.97 -11.06 -14.66
CA SER A 116 24.51 -11.19 -13.27
C SER A 116 23.42 -10.19 -12.93
N VAL A 117 23.48 -8.96 -13.45
CA VAL A 117 22.42 -7.96 -13.27
C VAL A 117 21.12 -8.39 -13.94
N VAL A 118 21.17 -8.97 -15.14
CA VAL A 118 19.98 -9.53 -15.81
C VAL A 118 19.42 -10.73 -15.05
N TYR A 119 20.29 -11.59 -14.53
CA TYR A 119 19.82 -12.72 -13.72
C TYR A 119 19.11 -12.24 -12.44
N ILE A 120 19.74 -11.37 -11.65
CA ILE A 120 19.21 -10.93 -10.36
C ILE A 120 17.91 -10.12 -10.50
N GLN A 121 17.81 -9.25 -11.50
CA GLN A 121 16.59 -8.44 -11.68
C GLN A 121 15.36 -9.26 -12.07
N ASN A 122 15.55 -10.50 -12.54
CA ASN A 122 14.47 -11.38 -12.99
C ASN A 122 14.31 -12.64 -12.11
N SER A 123 15.25 -12.90 -11.19
CA SER A 123 15.15 -14.06 -10.29
C SER A 123 13.96 -13.98 -9.32
N MET A 124 13.45 -12.76 -9.09
CA MET A 124 12.31 -12.50 -8.21
C MET A 124 10.96 -12.49 -8.94
N ASP A 125 10.91 -12.68 -10.26
CA ASP A 125 9.67 -12.52 -11.05
C ASP A 125 8.57 -13.49 -10.62
N GLU A 126 8.94 -14.74 -10.30
CA GLU A 126 7.99 -15.72 -9.79
C GLU A 126 7.43 -15.32 -8.42
N ALA A 127 8.29 -14.84 -7.52
CA ALA A 127 7.88 -14.37 -6.20
C ALA A 127 6.97 -13.13 -6.29
N ILE A 128 7.27 -12.23 -7.22
CA ILE A 128 6.47 -11.02 -7.48
C ILE A 128 5.09 -11.39 -8.03
N LEU A 129 5.02 -12.33 -8.99
CA LEU A 129 3.75 -12.81 -9.51
C LEU A 129 2.97 -13.60 -8.45
N GLN A 130 3.65 -14.37 -7.61
CA GLN A 130 3.02 -15.09 -6.50
C GLN A 130 2.44 -14.14 -5.46
N ALA A 131 3.14 -13.07 -5.11
CA ALA A 131 2.63 -12.01 -4.24
C ALA A 131 1.35 -11.35 -4.79
N TRP A 132 1.20 -11.21 -6.12
CA TRP A 132 -0.06 -10.77 -6.72
C TRP A 132 -1.22 -11.76 -6.48
N LYS A 133 -0.93 -13.07 -6.54
CA LYS A 133 -1.94 -14.12 -6.32
C LYS A 133 -2.37 -14.17 -4.85
N ASP A 134 -1.42 -14.04 -3.94
CA ASP A 134 -1.64 -14.23 -2.51
C ASP A 134 -2.11 -12.96 -1.79
N VAL A 135 -1.51 -11.80 -2.13
CA VAL A 135 -1.70 -10.51 -1.43
C VAL A 135 -2.49 -9.53 -2.27
N GLY A 136 -2.21 -9.50 -3.57
CA GLY A 136 -2.99 -8.73 -4.52
C GLY A 136 -2.40 -7.40 -5.00
N VAL A 137 -1.13 -7.14 -4.68
CA VAL A 137 -0.34 -5.99 -5.20
C VAL A 137 0.00 -6.21 -6.67
N PRO A 138 -0.26 -5.24 -7.58
CA PRO A 138 0.06 -5.41 -9.01
C PRO A 138 1.54 -5.79 -9.22
N PRO A 139 1.83 -6.86 -9.97
CA PRO A 139 3.19 -7.41 -10.04
C PRO A 139 4.15 -6.48 -10.78
N VAL A 140 3.68 -5.78 -11.81
CA VAL A 140 4.49 -4.77 -12.50
C VAL A 140 4.83 -3.62 -11.55
N LEU A 141 3.85 -3.07 -10.83
CA LEU A 141 4.08 -2.04 -9.81
C LEU A 141 5.13 -2.50 -8.78
N LEU A 142 4.98 -3.72 -8.24
CA LEU A 142 5.89 -4.24 -7.22
C LEU A 142 7.32 -4.37 -7.77
N LYS A 143 7.51 -4.86 -9.00
CA LYS A 143 8.82 -4.91 -9.65
C LYS A 143 9.41 -3.51 -9.89
N GLN A 144 8.58 -2.55 -10.31
CA GLN A 144 8.99 -1.15 -10.50
C GLN A 144 9.36 -0.45 -9.19
N MET A 145 8.74 -0.82 -8.07
CA MET A 145 9.16 -0.36 -6.74
C MET A 145 10.54 -0.93 -6.40
N ILE A 146 10.74 -2.25 -6.51
CA ILE A 146 12.00 -2.90 -6.15
C ILE A 146 13.18 -2.33 -6.95
N ARG A 147 13.00 -2.09 -8.27
CA ARG A 147 14.07 -1.48 -9.08
C ARG A 147 14.38 -0.04 -8.65
N THR A 148 13.37 0.72 -8.24
CA THR A 148 13.51 2.15 -7.89
C THR A 148 14.17 2.30 -6.54
N GLU A 149 13.76 1.46 -5.58
CA GLU A 149 14.26 1.49 -4.22
C GLU A 149 15.68 0.93 -4.15
N SER A 150 15.85 -0.35 -4.50
CA SER A 150 17.08 -1.09 -4.18
C SER A 150 17.88 -1.51 -5.42
N GLN A 151 17.34 -1.30 -6.62
CA GLN A 151 17.84 -1.94 -7.84
C GLN A 151 18.06 -3.46 -7.65
N PHE A 152 17.15 -4.12 -6.91
CA PHE A 152 17.23 -5.55 -6.58
C PHE A 152 18.42 -5.97 -5.69
N TRP A 153 19.04 -5.04 -4.95
CA TRP A 153 20.03 -5.38 -3.92
C TRP A 153 19.44 -5.22 -2.50
N PRO A 154 19.07 -6.32 -1.82
CA PRO A 154 18.27 -6.26 -0.59
C PRO A 154 19.15 -6.09 0.67
N SER A 155 19.86 -4.96 0.76
CA SER A 155 20.71 -4.60 1.90
C SER A 155 20.06 -3.57 2.82
N HIS A 156 20.83 -3.03 3.77
CA HIS A 156 20.50 -1.76 4.39
C HIS A 156 20.92 -0.58 3.50
N TYR A 157 20.18 0.52 3.56
CA TYR A 157 20.54 1.82 3.00
C TYR A 157 20.39 2.91 4.07
N LEU A 158 21.41 3.77 4.20
CA LEU A 158 21.49 4.84 5.21
C LEU A 158 21.12 4.40 6.64
N GLN A 159 21.41 3.14 6.99
CA GLN A 159 21.09 2.48 8.28
C GLN A 159 19.60 2.41 8.65
N THR A 160 18.72 3.01 7.86
CA THR A 160 17.31 3.26 8.21
C THR A 160 16.33 2.61 7.24
N HIS A 161 16.80 2.19 6.07
CA HIS A 161 16.00 1.59 5.00
C HIS A 161 16.47 0.15 4.78
N PHE A 162 15.55 -0.81 4.67
CA PHE A 162 15.86 -2.23 4.71
C PHE A 162 15.25 -2.99 3.54
N GLY A 163 16.04 -3.92 2.98
CA GLY A 163 15.59 -4.90 1.99
C GLY A 163 15.20 -4.29 0.64
N PHE A 164 14.48 -5.06 -0.18
CA PHE A 164 14.16 -4.67 -1.55
C PHE A 164 13.35 -3.37 -1.69
N GLY A 165 12.47 -3.10 -0.72
CA GLY A 165 11.60 -1.93 -0.74
C GLY A 165 12.13 -0.75 0.07
N HIS A 166 13.33 -0.86 0.67
CA HIS A 166 13.88 0.19 1.52
C HIS A 166 12.92 0.62 2.64
N ILE A 167 12.27 -0.35 3.29
CA ILE A 167 11.27 -0.07 4.33
C ILE A 167 11.96 0.50 5.57
N THR A 168 11.37 1.53 6.19
CA THR A 168 11.84 2.13 7.44
C THR A 168 11.10 1.56 8.66
N ASN A 169 11.64 1.78 9.87
CA ASN A 169 10.97 1.37 11.11
C ASN A 169 9.53 1.91 11.20
N ILE A 170 9.36 3.21 10.97
CA ILE A 170 8.04 3.86 10.99
C ILE A 170 7.16 3.30 9.87
N GLY A 171 7.71 3.02 8.69
CA GLY A 171 6.95 2.44 7.58
C GLY A 171 6.46 1.02 7.85
N MET A 172 7.28 0.17 8.47
CA MET A 172 6.87 -1.17 8.90
C MET A 172 5.75 -1.09 9.94
N ARG A 173 5.91 -0.24 10.96
CA ARG A 173 4.91 -0.04 12.02
C ARG A 173 3.58 0.46 11.46
N ASN A 174 3.63 1.40 10.52
CA ASN A 174 2.45 1.85 9.79
C ASN A 174 1.78 0.68 9.05
N ALA A 175 2.52 -0.08 8.27
CA ALA A 175 1.95 -1.21 7.55
C ALA A 175 1.33 -2.27 8.47
N LEU A 176 1.96 -2.55 9.61
CA LEU A 176 1.45 -3.49 10.63
C LEU A 176 0.13 -3.02 11.25
N GLU A 177 -0.06 -1.71 11.41
CA GLU A 177 -1.31 -1.12 11.91
C GLU A 177 -2.46 -1.36 10.91
N TRP A 178 -2.17 -1.23 9.62
CA TRP A 178 -3.20 -1.23 8.57
C TRP A 178 -3.42 -2.58 7.90
N ASN A 179 -2.49 -3.53 8.02
CA ASN A 179 -2.59 -4.86 7.42
C ASN A 179 -2.54 -5.97 8.47
N ARG A 180 -3.70 -6.59 8.75
CA ARG A 180 -3.82 -7.71 9.69
C ARG A 180 -3.12 -8.98 9.22
N ASP A 181 -3.03 -9.20 7.91
CA ASP A 181 -2.36 -10.38 7.37
C ASP A 181 -0.85 -10.24 7.51
N LEU A 182 -0.30 -9.05 7.23
CA LEU A 182 1.08 -8.71 7.58
C LEU A 182 1.34 -8.94 9.07
N TYR A 183 0.48 -8.37 9.92
CA TYR A 183 0.59 -8.51 11.37
C TYR A 183 0.65 -9.99 11.78
N ALA A 184 -0.29 -10.81 11.33
CA ALA A 184 -0.31 -12.24 11.65
C ALA A 184 0.92 -12.99 11.09
N LYS A 185 1.48 -12.50 9.97
CA LYS A 185 2.60 -13.10 9.26
C LYS A 185 3.96 -12.85 9.92
N VAL A 186 4.17 -11.72 10.59
CA VAL A 186 5.50 -11.34 11.11
C VAL A 186 5.56 -11.01 12.61
N CYS A 187 4.42 -10.76 13.27
CA CYS A 187 4.41 -10.41 14.68
C CYS A 187 4.70 -11.63 15.56
N PRO A 188 5.61 -11.52 16.56
CA PRO A 188 5.76 -12.55 17.57
C PRO A 188 4.46 -12.75 18.36
N ALA A 189 4.08 -14.00 18.63
CA ALA A 189 2.86 -14.31 19.39
C ALA A 189 2.84 -13.66 20.79
N SER A 190 4.01 -13.45 21.40
CA SER A 190 4.18 -12.80 22.70
C SER A 190 3.93 -11.29 22.67
N ALA A 191 3.92 -10.64 21.50
CA ALA A 191 3.78 -9.20 21.40
C ALA A 191 2.37 -8.71 21.74
N GLY A 192 1.34 -9.56 21.56
CA GLY A 192 -0.06 -9.12 21.60
C GLY A 192 -0.26 -7.85 20.77
N GLY A 193 -1.20 -6.99 21.14
CA GLY A 193 -1.51 -5.75 20.41
C GLY A 193 -0.38 -4.71 20.33
N ALA A 194 0.78 -4.93 20.96
CA ALA A 194 1.90 -4.00 20.93
C ALA A 194 2.79 -4.14 19.68
N CYS A 195 2.56 -5.13 18.81
CA CYS A 195 3.45 -5.37 17.66
C CYS A 195 3.60 -4.16 16.73
N ALA A 196 2.49 -3.55 16.31
CA ALA A 196 2.50 -2.40 15.40
C ALA A 196 3.10 -1.13 16.06
N SER A 197 2.98 -0.99 17.38
CA SER A 197 3.49 0.18 18.11
C SER A 197 4.94 0.02 18.59
N SER A 198 5.49 -1.19 18.59
CA SER A 198 6.83 -1.48 19.10
C SER A 198 7.93 -1.18 18.08
N TYR A 199 8.79 -0.23 18.45
CA TYR A 199 9.99 0.10 17.69
C TYR A 199 10.93 -1.11 17.54
N THR A 200 11.20 -1.82 18.64
CA THR A 200 12.14 -2.96 18.65
C THR A 200 11.64 -4.13 17.82
N ILE A 201 10.33 -4.44 17.86
CA ILE A 201 9.78 -5.54 17.07
C ILE A 201 9.87 -5.21 15.58
N ALA A 202 9.56 -3.97 15.19
CA ALA A 202 9.70 -3.54 13.81
C ALA A 202 11.15 -3.65 13.30
N ASP A 203 12.15 -3.26 14.10
CA ASP A 203 13.56 -3.43 13.73
C ASP A 203 13.95 -4.91 13.55
N GLN A 204 13.45 -5.79 14.42
CA GLN A 204 13.68 -7.23 14.30
C GLN A 204 13.08 -7.80 13.00
N ILE A 205 11.86 -7.39 12.66
CA ILE A 205 11.21 -7.77 11.39
C ILE A 205 12.03 -7.24 10.21
N LEU A 206 12.41 -5.96 10.22
CA LEU A 206 13.17 -5.33 9.15
C LEU A 206 14.53 -5.98 8.92
N ALA A 207 15.21 -6.40 9.98
CA ALA A 207 16.47 -7.13 9.87
C ALA A 207 16.32 -8.45 9.10
N THR A 208 15.14 -9.09 9.11
CA THR A 208 14.89 -10.30 8.33
C THR A 208 14.84 -10.04 6.82
N LEU A 209 14.52 -8.81 6.40
CA LEU A 209 14.39 -8.39 5.00
C LEU A 209 15.72 -8.13 4.32
N VAL A 210 16.79 -8.00 5.12
CA VAL A 210 18.16 -7.90 4.64
C VAL A 210 18.69 -9.31 4.40
N VAL A 211 18.78 -9.66 3.12
CA VAL A 211 19.04 -11.05 2.67
C VAL A 211 20.31 -11.17 1.84
N THR A 212 21.17 -10.15 1.87
CA THR A 212 22.54 -10.26 1.36
C THR A 212 23.33 -11.30 2.14
N CYS A 213 24.17 -12.07 1.45
CA CYS A 213 24.85 -13.26 1.96
C CYS A 213 26.24 -13.39 1.31
N PRO A 214 27.34 -13.20 2.05
CA PRO A 214 28.70 -13.22 1.48
C PRO A 214 29.12 -14.53 0.82
N THR A 215 28.51 -15.66 1.21
CA THR A 215 28.84 -17.00 0.71
C THR A 215 27.87 -17.50 -0.36
N CYS A 216 26.82 -16.74 -0.67
CA CYS A 216 25.82 -17.13 -1.66
C CYS A 216 26.32 -16.80 -3.08
N GLN A 217 25.98 -17.63 -4.06
CA GLN A 217 26.46 -17.54 -5.45
C GLN A 217 26.35 -16.13 -6.07
N TYR A 218 25.29 -15.38 -5.72
CA TYR A 218 25.06 -14.02 -6.21
C TYR A 218 25.06 -12.95 -5.11
N GLY A 219 25.64 -13.26 -3.94
CA GLY A 219 25.62 -12.36 -2.79
C GLY A 219 24.24 -12.21 -2.13
N ILE A 220 23.25 -13.03 -2.52
CA ILE A 220 21.86 -12.98 -2.04
C ILE A 220 21.40 -14.40 -1.68
N ASP A 221 20.78 -14.56 -0.50
CA ASP A 221 20.05 -15.77 -0.12
C ASP A 221 18.68 -15.78 -0.83
N MET A 222 18.57 -16.57 -1.90
CA MET A 222 17.38 -16.60 -2.75
C MET A 222 16.13 -17.10 -2.00
N THR A 223 16.29 -18.02 -1.05
CA THR A 223 15.16 -18.54 -0.27
C THR A 223 14.58 -17.44 0.61
N ARG A 224 15.45 -16.68 1.30
CA ARG A 224 15.01 -15.54 2.11
C ARG A 224 14.53 -14.37 1.23
N ALA A 225 15.09 -14.20 0.04
CA ALA A 225 14.68 -13.16 -0.90
C ALA A 225 13.20 -13.30 -1.33
N VAL A 226 12.74 -14.52 -1.63
CA VAL A 226 11.33 -14.80 -1.94
C VAL A 226 10.43 -14.35 -0.79
N ARG A 227 10.78 -14.68 0.46
CA ARG A 227 10.03 -14.23 1.64
C ARG A 227 10.07 -12.72 1.84
N SER A 228 11.18 -12.07 1.51
CA SER A 228 11.31 -10.60 1.58
C SER A 228 10.37 -9.90 0.59
N VAL A 229 10.20 -10.45 -0.62
CA VAL A 229 9.21 -9.95 -1.61
C VAL A 229 7.78 -10.09 -1.10
N ASP A 230 7.44 -11.23 -0.50
CA ASP A 230 6.12 -11.48 0.12
C ASP A 230 5.82 -10.46 1.23
N ILE A 231 6.77 -10.22 2.15
CA ILE A 231 6.58 -9.20 3.20
C ILE A 231 6.48 -7.79 2.61
N LEU A 232 7.26 -7.46 1.57
CA LEU A 232 7.14 -6.17 0.90
C LEU A 232 5.76 -5.97 0.29
N ALA A 233 5.20 -6.98 -0.38
CA ALA A 233 3.86 -6.90 -0.94
C ALA A 233 2.80 -6.62 0.15
N GLU A 234 2.88 -7.31 1.29
CA GLU A 234 2.01 -7.08 2.43
C GLU A 234 2.16 -5.67 3.02
N VAL A 235 3.39 -5.16 3.09
CA VAL A 235 3.66 -3.79 3.53
C VAL A 235 2.97 -2.79 2.61
N VAL A 236 3.15 -2.96 1.30
CA VAL A 236 2.57 -2.09 0.27
C VAL A 236 1.03 -2.14 0.27
N LEU A 237 0.44 -3.31 0.50
CA LEU A 237 -1.01 -3.44 0.70
C LEU A 237 -1.50 -2.73 1.97
N GLY A 238 -0.75 -2.77 3.06
CA GLY A 238 -1.05 -2.01 4.27
C GLY A 238 -1.07 -0.50 4.03
N TYR A 239 -0.14 0.01 3.23
CA TYR A 239 -0.17 1.41 2.78
C TYR A 239 -1.39 1.72 1.92
N CYS A 240 -1.89 0.77 1.12
CA CYS A 240 -3.12 0.96 0.37
C CYS A 240 -4.34 1.04 1.29
N TYR A 241 -4.44 0.17 2.29
CA TYR A 241 -5.51 0.23 3.29
C TYR A 241 -5.50 1.54 4.08
N GLN A 242 -4.31 2.03 4.46
CA GLN A 242 -4.20 3.36 5.04
C GLN A 242 -4.68 4.44 4.06
N THR A 243 -4.27 4.36 2.79
CA THR A 243 -4.65 5.34 1.76
C THR A 243 -6.16 5.39 1.57
N ALA A 244 -6.83 4.24 1.58
CA ALA A 244 -8.29 4.15 1.54
C ALA A 244 -8.93 4.86 2.74
N GLN A 245 -8.37 4.71 3.95
CA GLN A 245 -8.85 5.43 5.12
C GLN A 245 -8.56 6.94 5.04
N ILE A 246 -7.39 7.35 4.52
CA ILE A 246 -7.05 8.77 4.33
C ILE A 246 -8.07 9.43 3.40
N ILE A 247 -8.45 8.76 2.29
CA ILE A 247 -9.48 9.25 1.38
C ILE A 247 -10.81 9.40 2.10
N ASN A 248 -11.21 8.41 2.92
CA ASN A 248 -12.44 8.51 3.70
C ASN A 248 -12.41 9.70 4.66
N ASN A 249 -11.30 9.90 5.37
CA ASN A 249 -11.14 11.04 6.28
C ASN A 249 -11.17 12.38 5.52
N ALA A 250 -10.53 12.45 4.34
CA ALA A 250 -10.42 13.66 3.53
C ALA A 250 -11.74 14.08 2.87
N THR A 251 -12.57 13.11 2.50
CA THR A 251 -13.76 13.33 1.66
C THR A 251 -15.08 13.05 2.37
N GLN A 252 -15.06 12.31 3.48
CA GLN A 252 -16.22 11.72 4.16
C GLN A 252 -16.96 10.65 3.32
N TRP A 253 -16.36 10.19 2.23
CA TRP A 253 -16.93 9.20 1.32
C TRP A 253 -16.09 7.93 1.34
N HIS A 254 -16.72 6.77 1.14
CA HIS A 254 -15.97 5.53 1.00
C HIS A 254 -15.07 5.61 -0.25
N SER A 255 -13.83 5.14 -0.15
CA SER A 255 -12.82 5.31 -1.22
C SER A 255 -13.26 4.77 -2.58
N SER A 256 -14.04 3.69 -2.61
CA SER A 256 -14.58 3.10 -3.85
C SER A 256 -15.56 4.01 -4.60
N MET A 257 -16.11 5.04 -3.95
CA MET A 257 -16.98 6.05 -4.55
C MET A 257 -16.19 7.29 -5.00
N VAL A 258 -14.91 7.40 -4.61
CA VAL A 258 -14.10 8.61 -4.82
C VAL A 258 -13.05 8.38 -5.90
N VAL A 259 -12.34 7.26 -5.87
CA VAL A 259 -11.20 7.02 -6.77
C VAL A 259 -11.33 5.69 -7.49
N ASP A 260 -10.73 5.59 -8.67
CA ASP A 260 -10.57 4.34 -9.39
C ASP A 260 -9.34 3.54 -8.91
N TYR A 261 -9.23 2.30 -9.39
CA TYR A 261 -8.15 1.38 -9.03
C TYR A 261 -6.74 1.93 -9.34
N PRO A 262 -6.49 2.53 -10.53
CA PRO A 262 -5.20 3.19 -10.79
C PRO A 262 -4.89 4.33 -9.81
N THR A 263 -5.87 5.18 -9.49
CA THR A 263 -5.66 6.34 -8.63
C THR A 263 -5.36 5.93 -7.19
N ILE A 264 -6.03 4.91 -6.62
CA ILE A 264 -5.73 4.44 -5.26
C ILE A 264 -4.29 3.91 -5.16
N TRP A 265 -3.79 3.20 -6.17
CA TRP A 265 -2.42 2.69 -6.16
C TRP A 265 -1.38 3.80 -6.34
N LYS A 266 -1.63 4.82 -7.17
CA LYS A 266 -0.74 5.99 -7.26
C LYS A 266 -0.70 6.79 -5.97
N LEU A 267 -1.85 6.98 -5.30
CA LEU A 267 -1.91 7.57 -3.97
C LEU A 267 -1.19 6.72 -2.92
N THR A 268 -1.27 5.39 -3.04
CA THR A 268 -0.55 4.44 -2.17
C THR A 268 0.96 4.62 -2.29
N LEU A 269 1.50 4.74 -3.52
CA LEU A 269 2.92 5.01 -3.74
C LEU A 269 3.34 6.38 -3.20
N MET A 270 2.50 7.40 -3.37
CA MET A 270 2.73 8.72 -2.80
C MET A 270 2.74 8.68 -1.26
N ASN A 271 1.82 7.93 -0.64
CA ASN A 271 1.80 7.72 0.81
C ASN A 271 3.05 6.95 1.30
N TYR A 272 3.44 5.89 0.58
CA TYR A 272 4.63 5.09 0.88
C TYR A 272 5.90 5.97 0.95
N ASN A 273 6.04 6.90 0.00
CA ASN A 273 7.26 7.70 -0.14
C ASN A 273 7.24 9.02 0.65
N ALA A 274 6.11 9.73 0.67
CA ALA A 274 6.00 11.08 1.23
C ALA A 274 5.06 11.20 2.44
N GLY A 275 4.36 10.11 2.80
CA GLY A 275 3.50 10.05 3.98
C GLY A 275 2.07 10.54 3.76
N SER A 276 1.28 10.35 4.82
CA SER A 276 -0.19 10.47 4.79
C SER A 276 -0.70 11.90 4.65
N ASP A 277 0.02 12.88 5.19
CA ASP A 277 -0.39 14.30 5.17
C ASP A 277 -0.43 14.86 3.74
N CYS A 278 0.60 14.52 2.95
CA CYS A 278 0.66 14.88 1.53
C CYS A 278 -0.53 14.33 0.75
N VAL A 279 -0.91 13.08 1.01
CA VAL A 279 -2.07 12.43 0.39
C VAL A 279 -3.38 13.05 0.87
N TYR A 280 -3.55 13.26 2.18
CA TYR A 280 -4.75 13.86 2.76
C TYR A 280 -5.04 15.24 2.16
N THR A 281 -4.04 16.11 2.16
CA THR A 281 -4.18 17.51 1.73
C THR A 281 -4.50 17.59 0.23
N ALA A 282 -3.74 16.88 -0.62
CA ALA A 282 -3.97 16.88 -2.06
C ALA A 282 -5.34 16.26 -2.42
N MET A 283 -5.71 15.17 -1.77
CA MET A 283 -6.99 14.49 -1.99
C MET A 283 -8.18 15.36 -1.58
N ARG A 284 -8.12 16.00 -0.41
CA ARG A 284 -9.17 16.91 0.05
C ARG A 284 -9.36 18.09 -0.90
N ALA A 285 -8.27 18.72 -1.34
CA ALA A 285 -8.32 19.83 -2.29
C ALA A 285 -8.87 19.39 -3.66
N ALA A 286 -8.46 18.21 -4.16
CA ALA A 286 -8.93 17.68 -5.42
C ALA A 286 -10.43 17.39 -5.39
N PHE A 287 -10.90 16.73 -4.32
CA PHE A 287 -12.31 16.40 -4.15
C PHE A 287 -13.21 17.63 -4.06
N LEU A 288 -12.78 18.68 -3.35
CA LEU A 288 -13.50 19.97 -3.30
C LEU A 288 -13.54 20.67 -4.66
N THR A 289 -12.50 20.49 -5.48
CA THR A 289 -12.43 21.08 -6.83
C THR A 289 -13.32 20.34 -7.82
N THR A 290 -13.37 19.01 -7.75
CA THR A 290 -14.16 18.17 -8.68
C THR A 290 -15.62 18.04 -8.25
N ASN A 291 -15.96 18.33 -6.99
CA ASN A 291 -17.27 18.06 -6.37
C ASN A 291 -17.71 16.59 -6.51
N GLY A 292 -16.77 15.64 -6.46
CA GLY A 292 -17.09 14.23 -6.70
C GLY A 292 -15.85 13.40 -7.05
N PRO A 293 -16.01 12.33 -7.85
CA PRO A 293 -14.92 11.41 -8.20
C PRO A 293 -13.64 12.13 -8.65
N VAL A 294 -12.52 11.61 -8.22
CA VAL A 294 -11.19 12.20 -8.39
C VAL A 294 -10.31 11.22 -9.15
N ARG A 295 -9.68 11.71 -10.21
CA ARG A 295 -8.65 10.98 -10.94
C ARG A 295 -7.27 11.45 -10.48
N TRP A 296 -6.25 10.64 -10.75
CA TRP A 296 -4.87 11.01 -10.45
C TRP A 296 -4.46 12.41 -10.96
N ALA A 297 -4.88 12.77 -12.18
CA ALA A 297 -4.59 14.09 -12.75
C ALA A 297 -5.17 15.25 -11.92
N ASP A 298 -6.28 15.04 -11.21
CA ASP A 298 -6.89 16.02 -10.33
C ASP A 298 -6.09 16.18 -9.04
N VAL A 299 -5.58 15.08 -8.49
CA VAL A 299 -4.67 15.08 -7.33
C VAL A 299 -3.39 15.84 -7.66
N VAL A 300 -2.75 15.51 -8.79
CA VAL A 300 -1.48 16.13 -9.24
C VAL A 300 -1.55 17.66 -9.26
N ARG A 301 -2.69 18.23 -9.66
CA ARG A 301 -2.88 19.70 -9.70
C ARG A 301 -2.93 20.36 -8.32
N GLN A 302 -3.11 19.57 -7.25
CA GLN A 302 -3.25 20.05 -5.88
C GLN A 302 -2.02 19.73 -5.01
N VAL A 303 -1.08 18.94 -5.52
CA VAL A 303 0.16 18.63 -4.81
C VAL A 303 1.03 19.88 -4.74
N SER A 304 1.46 20.24 -3.54
CA SER A 304 2.36 21.38 -3.29
C SER A 304 3.37 21.04 -2.20
N GLY A 305 4.49 21.78 -2.19
CA GLY A 305 5.61 21.55 -1.28
C GLY A 305 6.55 20.42 -1.73
N ASP A 306 7.85 20.61 -1.50
CA ASP A 306 8.90 19.76 -2.07
C ASP A 306 8.76 18.27 -1.71
N GLN A 307 8.39 17.97 -0.46
CA GLN A 307 8.22 16.58 -0.01
C GLN A 307 7.04 15.89 -0.71
N CYS A 308 5.91 16.57 -0.86
CA CYS A 308 4.74 15.98 -1.51
C CYS A 308 4.94 15.88 -3.03
N VAL A 309 5.62 16.87 -3.64
CA VAL A 309 6.03 16.81 -5.05
C VAL A 309 6.97 15.64 -5.31
N ARG A 310 7.90 15.35 -4.39
CA ARG A 310 8.75 14.16 -4.45
C ARG A 310 7.92 12.87 -4.44
N GLY A 311 6.96 12.74 -3.51
CA GLY A 311 6.08 11.56 -3.44
C GLY A 311 5.21 11.36 -4.69
N MET A 312 4.67 12.45 -5.23
CA MET A 312 3.95 12.42 -6.51
C MET A 312 4.86 12.00 -7.67
N THR A 313 6.09 12.53 -7.71
CA THR A 313 7.09 12.18 -8.73
C THR A 313 7.48 10.71 -8.64
N TYR A 314 7.67 10.19 -7.42
CA TYR A 314 7.91 8.78 -7.16
C TYR A 314 6.78 7.89 -7.68
N ALA A 315 5.52 8.23 -7.37
CA ALA A 315 4.36 7.50 -7.88
C ALA A 315 4.30 7.49 -9.42
N ASN A 316 4.56 8.63 -10.06
CA ASN A 316 4.61 8.73 -11.53
C ASN A 316 5.77 7.93 -12.13
N GLN A 317 6.93 7.90 -11.47
CA GLN A 317 8.10 7.14 -11.93
C GLN A 317 7.83 5.64 -11.91
N ILE A 318 7.25 5.11 -10.83
CA ILE A 318 6.94 3.67 -10.71
C ILE A 318 5.81 3.25 -11.66
N THR A 319 4.88 4.14 -11.93
CA THR A 319 3.76 3.89 -12.86
C THR A 319 4.07 4.33 -14.29
N ALA A 320 5.33 4.66 -14.59
CA ALA A 320 5.76 4.99 -15.94
C ALA A 320 5.74 3.75 -16.84
N LYS A 321 5.58 3.99 -18.15
CA LYS A 321 5.55 2.92 -19.14
C LYS A 321 6.94 2.32 -19.34
N VAL A 322 7.11 1.09 -18.85
CA VAL A 322 8.30 0.26 -19.05
C VAL A 322 7.96 -1.00 -19.84
N TYR A 323 6.77 -1.55 -19.61
CA TYR A 323 6.25 -2.69 -20.36
C TYR A 323 5.20 -2.23 -21.36
N ASN A 324 5.00 -3.04 -22.41
CA ASN A 324 3.93 -2.86 -23.38
C ASN A 324 2.74 -3.76 -23.02
N PHE A 325 2.19 -3.59 -21.81
CA PHE A 325 0.98 -4.30 -21.38
C PHE A 325 -0.31 -3.49 -21.63
N PRO A 326 -1.45 -4.15 -21.89
CA PRO A 326 -1.54 -5.58 -22.21
C PRO A 326 -0.84 -5.82 -23.56
N PRO A 327 -0.21 -6.98 -23.79
CA PRO A 327 0.36 -7.28 -25.09
C PRO A 327 -0.77 -7.26 -26.12
N LYS A 328 -0.53 -6.66 -27.29
CA LYS A 328 -1.51 -6.68 -28.39
C LYS A 328 -1.63 -8.06 -29.00
#